data_AF-A0A519VL20-F1
#
_entry.id   AF-A0A519VL20-F1
#
_cell.length_a   1.000
_cell.length_b   1.000
_cell.length_c   1.000
_cell.angle_alpha   90.00
_cell.angle_beta   90.00
_cell.angle_gamma   90.00
#
_symmetry.space_group_name_H-M   'P 1'
#
loop_
_entity.id
_entity.type
_entity.pdbx_description
1 polymer ?
#
loop_
_entity_poly.entity_id
_entity_poly.type
_entity_poly.pdbx_seq_one_letter_code
_entity_poly.pdbx_strand_id
1 'polypeptide(L)'
;MKYFSTTISQLDYEIILNVKRLREDKDLSQRDLSEAMKLSKSFVGKVEALGQPDKYSIRHLNLIAKALKIKSVIELIPKGVQEYDMVEIVYEKISKLNKDGGESKQFEERIIEIKPIQNK
;
A
#
# COMPACT_ATOMS: atom_id res chain seq x y z
N MET A 1 -21.83 9.15 5.66
CA MET A 1 -20.59 8.61 5.06
C MET A 1 -20.20 7.38 5.88
N LYS A 2 -19.71 6.32 5.25
CA LYS A 2 -19.33 5.07 5.95
C LYS A 2 -17.81 5.04 6.13
N TYR A 3 -17.38 5.05 7.38
CA TYR A 3 -15.97 4.90 7.73
C TYR A 3 -15.63 3.42 7.92
N PHE A 4 -14.38 3.10 7.63
CA PHE A 4 -13.74 1.81 7.83
C PHE A 4 -12.51 2.03 8.70
N SER A 5 -12.10 1.00 9.45
CA SER A 5 -10.80 0.98 10.09
C SER A 5 -10.06 -0.32 9.81
N THR A 6 -8.73 -0.25 9.88
CA THR A 6 -7.84 -1.40 9.79
C THR A 6 -6.67 -1.22 10.73
N THR A 7 -6.18 -2.31 11.29
CA THR A 7 -4.99 -2.34 12.14
C THR A 7 -3.82 -2.95 11.36
N ILE A 8 -2.70 -2.25 11.35
CA ILE A 8 -1.50 -2.63 10.59
C ILE A 8 -0.24 -2.19 11.34
N SER A 9 0.88 -2.88 11.15
CA SER A 9 2.17 -2.38 11.63
C SER A 9 2.48 -1.03 10.98
N GLN A 10 3.02 -0.07 11.75
CA GLN A 10 3.44 1.21 11.19
C GLN A 10 4.47 1.00 10.06
N LEU A 11 5.43 0.08 10.28
CA LEU A 11 6.47 -0.23 9.32
C LEU A 11 5.88 -0.81 8.02
N ASP A 12 4.95 -1.76 8.13
CA ASP A 12 4.29 -2.33 6.94
C ASP A 12 3.57 -1.26 6.12
N TYR A 13 2.83 -0.37 6.80
CA TYR A 13 2.10 0.70 6.13
C TYR A 13 3.04 1.68 5.42
N GLU A 14 4.12 2.10 6.08
CA GLU A 14 5.13 2.98 5.49
C GLU A 14 5.85 2.35 4.30
N ILE A 15 6.17 1.05 4.36
CA ILE A 15 6.73 0.30 3.22
C ILE A 15 5.72 0.29 2.07
N ILE A 16 4.44 0.01 2.33
CA ILE A 16 3.40 0.00 1.30
C ILE A 16 3.30 1.37 0.61
N LEU A 17 3.28 2.45 1.38
CA LEU A 17 3.25 3.82 0.83
C LEU A 17 4.48 4.12 -0.03
N ASN A 18 5.67 3.74 0.43
CA ASN A 18 6.90 4.00 -0.31
C ASN A 18 6.98 3.17 -1.61
N VAL A 19 6.56 1.89 -1.57
CA VAL A 19 6.45 1.04 -2.78
C VAL A 19 5.44 1.62 -3.76
N LYS A 20 4.27 2.05 -3.27
CA LYS A 20 3.23 2.69 -4.09
C LYS A 20 3.77 3.94 -4.80
N ARG A 21 4.44 4.83 -4.04
CA ARG A 21 5.07 6.04 -4.60
C ARG A 21 6.10 5.70 -5.68
N LEU A 22 7.05 4.81 -5.39
CA LEU A 22 8.09 4.42 -6.35
C LEU A 22 7.52 3.72 -7.60
N ARG A 23 6.41 2.99 -7.46
CA ARG A 23 5.68 2.37 -8.55
C ARG A 23 5.03 3.44 -9.44
N GLU A 24 4.36 4.41 -8.83
CA GLU A 24 3.69 5.53 -9.51
C GLU A 24 4.70 6.47 -10.20
N ASP A 25 5.84 6.76 -9.56
CA ASP A 25 6.96 7.51 -10.14
C ASP A 25 7.55 6.86 -11.41
N LYS A 26 7.25 5.57 -11.65
CA LYS A 26 7.68 4.78 -12.81
C LYS A 26 6.52 4.48 -13.77
N ASP A 27 5.38 5.12 -13.60
CA ASP A 27 4.16 4.90 -14.39
C ASP A 27 3.68 3.44 -14.42
N LEU A 28 3.98 2.65 -13.38
CA LEU A 28 3.57 1.26 -13.28
C LEU A 28 2.21 1.17 -12.58
N SER A 29 1.27 0.41 -13.15
CA SER A 29 0.06 0.03 -12.42
C SER A 29 0.36 -1.06 -11.37
N GLN A 30 -0.56 -1.26 -10.43
CA GLN A 30 -0.49 -2.38 -9.48
C GLN A 30 -0.38 -3.74 -10.20
N ARG A 31 -1.07 -3.88 -11.34
CA ARG A 31 -0.99 -5.08 -12.19
C ARG A 31 0.41 -5.25 -12.76
N ASP A 32 1.00 -4.18 -13.30
CA ASP A 32 2.32 -4.23 -13.93
C ASP A 32 3.39 -4.61 -12.92
N LEU A 33 3.35 -4.05 -11.69
CA LEU A 33 4.26 -4.46 -10.63
C LEU A 33 4.04 -5.92 -10.22
N SER A 34 2.79 -6.37 -10.11
CA SER A 34 2.48 -7.77 -9.77
C SER A 34 3.04 -8.75 -10.82
N GLU A 35 2.87 -8.44 -12.10
CA GLU A 35 3.38 -9.24 -13.22
C GLU A 35 4.92 -9.22 -13.26
N ALA A 36 5.56 -8.07 -13.04
CA ALA A 36 7.01 -7.94 -12.96
C ALA A 36 7.61 -8.75 -11.79
N MET A 37 6.87 -8.88 -10.68
CA MET A 37 7.23 -9.74 -9.55
C MET A 37 6.94 -11.23 -9.80
N LYS A 38 6.33 -11.59 -10.93
CA LYS A 38 5.84 -12.94 -11.26
C LYS A 38 4.85 -13.49 -10.23
N LEU A 39 3.95 -12.63 -9.75
CA LEU A 39 2.87 -12.99 -8.82
C LEU A 39 1.49 -12.87 -9.49
N SER A 40 0.42 -13.21 -8.76
CA SER A 40 -0.94 -13.02 -9.27
C SER A 40 -1.19 -11.55 -9.62
N LYS A 41 -1.90 -11.27 -10.72
CA LYS A 41 -2.16 -9.90 -11.22
C LYS A 41 -2.80 -8.94 -10.21
N SER A 42 -3.47 -9.47 -9.20
CA SER A 42 -4.13 -8.72 -8.13
C SER A 42 -3.27 -8.55 -6.87
N PHE A 43 -2.06 -9.12 -6.82
CA PHE A 43 -1.27 -9.21 -5.59
C PHE A 43 -0.96 -7.83 -4.99
N VAL A 44 -0.34 -6.94 -5.76
CA VAL A 44 -0.03 -5.58 -5.30
C VAL A 44 -1.31 -4.82 -4.97
N GLY A 45 -2.38 -5.02 -5.74
CA GLY A 45 -3.68 -4.39 -5.44
C GLY A 45 -4.28 -4.84 -4.11
N LYS A 46 -4.05 -6.10 -3.69
CA LYS A 46 -4.41 -6.56 -2.35
C LYS A 46 -3.53 -5.93 -1.29
N VAL A 47 -2.21 -5.92 -1.49
CA VAL A 47 -1.28 -5.36 -0.49
C VAL A 47 -1.50 -3.86 -0.26
N GLU A 48 -1.75 -3.09 -1.33
CA GLU A 48 -1.99 -1.65 -1.25
C GLU A 48 -3.40 -1.28 -0.74
N ALA A 49 -4.33 -2.22 -0.61
CA ALA A 49 -5.67 -1.97 -0.11
C ALA A 49 -5.73 -2.15 1.42
N LEU A 50 -6.14 -1.11 2.15
CA LEU A 50 -6.22 -1.12 3.62
C LEU A 50 -7.16 -2.19 4.18
N GLY A 51 -8.20 -2.53 3.41
CA GLY A 51 -9.16 -3.58 3.77
C GLY A 51 -8.67 -5.01 3.54
N GLN A 52 -7.43 -5.23 3.13
CA GLN A 52 -6.87 -6.55 2.88
C GLN A 52 -5.73 -6.88 3.85
N PRO A 53 -5.64 -8.15 4.30
CA PRO A 53 -4.62 -8.57 5.26
C PRO A 53 -3.24 -8.73 4.61
N ASP A 54 -3.13 -8.84 3.27
CA ASP A 54 -1.88 -9.07 2.57
C ASP A 54 -0.84 -7.96 2.83
N LYS A 55 0.41 -8.36 3.06
CA LYS A 55 1.57 -7.47 3.26
C LYS A 55 2.77 -7.93 2.43
N TYR A 56 3.75 -7.05 2.25
CA TYR A 56 5.01 -7.45 1.62
C TYR A 56 5.86 -8.25 2.61
N SER A 57 6.27 -9.45 2.20
CA SER A 57 7.28 -10.21 2.94
C SER A 57 8.68 -9.74 2.56
N ILE A 58 9.69 -10.16 3.33
CA ILE A 58 11.11 -9.93 3.01
C ILE A 58 11.44 -10.40 1.57
N ARG A 59 10.88 -11.55 1.15
CA ARG A 59 11.01 -12.03 -0.23
C ARG A 59 10.42 -11.03 -1.24
N HIS A 60 9.27 -10.43 -0.93
CA HIS A 60 8.62 -9.46 -1.81
C HIS A 60 9.47 -8.19 -1.97
N LEU A 61 10.16 -7.73 -0.92
CA LEU A 61 11.05 -6.55 -1.02
C LEU A 61 12.13 -6.75 -2.09
N ASN A 62 12.76 -7.92 -2.14
CA ASN A 62 13.76 -8.23 -3.19
C ASN A 62 13.14 -8.29 -4.60
N LEU A 63 11.92 -8.82 -4.73
CA LEU A 63 11.22 -8.88 -6.02
C LEU A 63 10.81 -7.47 -6.49
N ILE A 64 10.32 -6.63 -5.59
CA ILE A 64 9.99 -5.23 -5.86
C ILE A 64 11.24 -4.49 -6.31
N ALA A 65 12.37 -4.66 -5.60
CA ALA A 65 13.61 -3.98 -5.95
C ALA A 65 14.07 -4.30 -7.38
N LYS A 66 13.98 -5.57 -7.78
CA LYS A 66 14.26 -6.02 -9.15
C LYS A 66 13.26 -5.45 -10.16
N ALA A 67 11.96 -5.49 -9.85
CA ALA A 67 10.90 -5.00 -10.72
C ALA A 67 11.01 -3.49 -10.98
N LEU A 68 11.30 -2.71 -9.93
CA LEU A 68 11.46 -1.26 -9.99
C LEU A 68 12.86 -0.83 -10.47
N LYS A 69 13.80 -1.76 -10.69
CA LYS A 69 15.19 -1.49 -11.09
C LYS A 69 15.91 -0.53 -10.14
N ILE A 70 15.68 -0.68 -8.83
CA ILE A 70 16.39 0.07 -7.78
C ILE A 70 17.60 -0.73 -7.29
N LYS A 71 18.60 -0.05 -6.72
CA LYS A 71 19.90 -0.66 -6.43
C LYS A 71 19.91 -1.40 -5.10
N SER A 72 19.06 -1.01 -4.16
CA SER A 72 18.99 -1.62 -2.83
C SER A 72 17.57 -1.75 -2.32
N VAL A 73 17.27 -2.87 -1.64
CA VAL A 73 16.00 -3.06 -0.91
C VAL A 73 15.79 -2.01 0.19
N ILE A 74 16.87 -1.40 0.68
CA ILE A 74 16.83 -0.34 1.70
C ILE A 74 16.06 0.88 1.18
N GLU A 75 16.02 1.11 -0.15
CA GLU A 75 15.24 2.22 -0.72
C GLU A 75 13.72 2.03 -0.54
N LEU A 76 13.26 0.81 -0.23
CA LEU A 76 11.86 0.50 0.08
C LEU A 76 11.52 0.73 1.56
N ILE A 77 12.53 0.72 2.42
CA ILE A 77 12.35 0.73 3.88
C ILE A 77 12.39 2.19 4.38
N PRO A 78 11.42 2.63 5.21
CA PRO A 78 11.46 3.94 5.84
C PRO A 78 12.72 4.13 6.69
N LYS A 79 13.18 5.38 6.82
CA LYS A 79 14.37 5.70 7.62
C LYS A 79 14.02 5.81 9.09
N GLY A 80 14.88 5.27 9.95
CA GLY A 80 14.72 5.33 11.41
C GLY A 80 13.87 4.19 11.95
N VAL A 81 13.66 4.21 13.26
CA VAL A 81 12.77 3.28 13.98
C VAL A 81 11.40 3.93 14.09
N GLN A 82 10.37 3.17 13.79
CA GLN A 82 8.97 3.60 13.89
C GLN A 82 8.62 3.89 15.35
N GLU A 83 7.88 4.97 15.58
CA GLU A 83 7.45 5.38 16.92
C GLU A 83 6.47 4.36 17.53
N TYR A 84 5.65 3.74 16.69
CA TYR A 84 4.62 2.80 17.08
C TYR A 84 4.81 1.46 16.38
N ASP A 85 4.55 0.37 17.10
CA ASP A 85 4.53 -0.97 16.51
C ASP A 85 3.31 -1.13 15.59
N MET A 86 2.12 -0.80 16.12
CA MET A 86 0.84 -0.94 15.45
C MET A 86 0.06 0.38 15.42
N VAL A 87 -0.64 0.62 14.31
CA VAL A 87 -1.54 1.76 14.14
C VAL A 87 -2.93 1.31 13.68
N GLU A 88 -3.95 2.04 14.12
CA GLU A 88 -5.29 1.98 13.54
C GLU A 88 -5.41 3.09 12.49
N ILE A 89 -5.77 2.71 11.27
CA ILE A 89 -6.02 3.63 10.17
C ILE A 89 -7.52 3.70 9.94
N VAL A 90 -8.11 4.88 10.12
CA VAL A 90 -9.50 5.19 9.80
C VAL A 90 -9.56 5.82 8.42
N TYR A 91 -10.40 5.29 7.54
CA TYR A 91 -10.50 5.71 6.15
C TYR A 91 -11.92 5.63 5.62
N GLU A 92 -12.20 6.39 4.57
CA GLU A 92 -13.43 6.26 3.77
C GLU A 92 -13.11 5.74 2.36
N LYS A 93 -14.09 5.07 1.74
CA LYS A 93 -14.00 4.62 0.35
C LYS A 93 -14.78 5.57 -0.54
N ILE A 94 -14.09 6.15 -1.51
CA ILE A 94 -14.65 7.13 -2.44
C ILE A 94 -14.67 6.50 -3.82
N SER A 95 -15.80 6.56 -4.52
CA SER A 95 -15.90 6.09 -5.90
C SER A 95 -14.95 6.91 -6.77
N LYS A 96 -14.07 6.24 -7.53
CA LYS A 96 -13.28 6.91 -8.56
C LYS A 96 -14.22 7.46 -9.63
N LEU A 97 -13.83 8.53 -10.30
CA LEU A 97 -14.57 9.04 -11.45
C LEU A 97 -14.15 8.29 -12.72
N ASN A 98 -15.13 7.91 -13.54
CA ASN A 98 -14.88 7.45 -14.90
C ASN A 98 -14.48 8.65 -15.78
N LYS A 99 -13.97 8.37 -17.00
CA LYS A 99 -13.64 9.42 -17.98
C LYS A 99 -14.83 10.33 -18.31
N ASP A 100 -16.04 9.80 -18.19
CA ASP A 100 -17.30 10.49 -18.49
C ASP A 100 -17.88 11.25 -17.28
N GLY A 101 -17.13 11.33 -16.16
CA GLY A 101 -17.55 12.01 -14.93
C GLY A 101 -18.53 11.23 -14.03
N GLY A 102 -19.05 10.10 -14.50
CA GLY A 102 -19.87 9.19 -13.69
C GLY A 102 -19.07 8.39 -12.67
N GLU A 103 -19.72 7.86 -11.63
CA GLU A 103 -19.08 7.06 -10.59
C GLU A 103 -18.60 5.69 -11.11
N SER A 104 -17.37 5.32 -10.73
CA SER A 104 -16.78 4.02 -11.02
C SER A 104 -17.14 2.98 -9.96
N LYS A 105 -17.11 1.69 -10.36
CA LYS A 105 -17.12 0.57 -9.41
C LYS A 105 -15.79 0.42 -8.66
N GLN A 106 -14.75 1.16 -9.08
CA GLN A 106 -13.48 1.22 -8.38
C GLN A 106 -13.51 2.31 -7.32
N PHE A 107 -12.90 2.03 -6.18
CA PHE A 107 -12.82 2.97 -5.07
C PHE A 107 -11.37 3.40 -4.84
N GLU A 108 -11.21 4.58 -4.26
CA GLU A 108 -9.99 5.03 -3.60
C GLU A 108 -10.22 5.15 -2.10
N GLU A 109 -9.17 4.94 -1.33
CA GLU A 109 -9.20 5.04 0.12
C GLU A 109 -8.67 6.41 0.51
N ARG A 110 -9.51 7.23 1.16
CA ARG A 110 -9.10 8.50 1.75
C ARG A 110 -8.88 8.31 3.24
N ILE A 111 -7.64 8.54 3.68
CA ILE A 111 -7.27 8.48 5.09
C ILE A 111 -7.95 9.64 5.83
N ILE A 112 -8.66 9.31 6.91
CA ILE A 112 -9.27 10.27 7.82
C ILE A 112 -8.36 10.48 9.03
N GLU A 113 -7.84 9.39 9.59
CA GLU A 113 -7.05 9.44 10.82
C GLU A 113 -6.11 8.24 10.93
N ILE A 114 -4.96 8.42 11.58
CA ILE A 114 -4.04 7.35 11.96
C ILE A 114 -3.76 7.48 13.45
N LYS A 115 -4.02 6.43 14.23
CA LYS A 115 -3.84 6.40 15.69
C LYS A 115 -2.87 5.32 16.10
N PRO A 116 -1.97 5.59 17.07
CA PRO A 116 -1.18 4.51 17.68
C PRO A 116 -2.10 3.57 18.48
N ILE A 117 -1.84 2.27 18.38
CA ILE A 117 -2.44 1.29 19.28
C ILE A 117 -1.50 1.14 20.46
N GLN A 118 -1.90 1.63 21.62
CA GLN A 118 -1.15 1.40 22.85
C GLN A 118 -1.25 -0.09 23.20
N ASN A 119 -0.16 -0.83 23.00
CA ASN A 119 -0.03 -2.16 23.58
C ASN A 119 0.01 -1.99 25.10
N LYS A 120 -0.96 -2.59 25.79
CA LYS A 120 -0.98 -2.68 27.27
C LYS A 120 0.16 -3.55 27.77
#